data_AF-A0A2S9FIM7-F1
#
_entry.id   AF-A0A2S9FIM7-F1
#
_cell.length_a   1.000
_cell.length_b   1.000
_cell.length_c   1.000
_cell.angle_alpha   90.00
_cell.angle_beta   90.00
_cell.angle_gamma   90.00
#
_symmetry.space_group_name_H-M   'P 1'
#
loop_
_entity.id
_entity.type
_entity.pdbx_description
1 polymer ?
#
loop_
_entity_poly.entity_id
_entity_poly.type
_entity_poly.pdbx_seq_one_letter_code
_entity_poly.pdbx_strand_id
1 'polypeptide(L)'
;MSSGNAYDVLSRIRANRTAPLPAGECCEMCAERIADEHQHVVNVEGRQLMCVCRGCYLLFTDQHAALRYRAVPDRYLAFPDFALDRRRWEALQIPVGVAFFFRNSHLDRTVAFYPGPAGATESELDLGSWNDLRAADPRVDILADDTEALLVR
;
A
#
# COMPACT_ATOMS: atom_id res chain seq x y z
N MET A 1 2.93 -29.22 48.87
CA MET A 1 2.43 -28.20 47.93
C MET A 1 3.64 -27.46 47.37
N SER A 2 4.28 -28.00 46.32
CA SER A 2 5.41 -27.30 45.69
C SER A 2 4.87 -26.16 44.85
N SER A 3 5.17 -24.94 45.29
CA SER A 3 5.07 -23.72 44.51
C SER A 3 5.94 -23.88 43.26
N GLY A 4 5.30 -24.20 42.13
CA GLY A 4 5.99 -24.23 40.84
C GLY A 4 6.62 -22.87 40.59
N ASN A 5 7.94 -22.87 40.37
CA ASN A 5 8.68 -21.65 40.07
C ASN A 5 8.14 -21.07 38.75
N ALA A 6 8.07 -19.75 38.62
CA ALA A 6 7.67 -19.10 37.36
C ALA A 6 8.46 -19.63 36.15
N TYR A 7 9.73 -20.00 36.38
CA TYR A 7 10.56 -20.67 35.37
C TYR A 7 10.02 -22.03 34.91
N ASP A 8 9.40 -22.82 35.77
CA ASP A 8 8.80 -24.12 35.41
C ASP A 8 7.57 -23.95 34.53
N VAL A 9 6.79 -22.89 34.78
CA VAL A 9 5.63 -22.53 33.95
C VAL A 9 6.09 -22.05 32.57
N LEU A 10 7.10 -21.17 32.52
CA LEU A 10 7.64 -20.66 31.27
C LEU A 10 8.31 -21.75 30.42
N SER A 11 9.03 -22.68 31.05
CA SER A 11 9.66 -23.81 30.37
C SER A 11 8.64 -24.80 29.80
N ARG A 12 7.52 -25.05 30.47
CA ARG A 12 6.41 -25.85 29.92
C ARG A 12 5.75 -25.21 28.70
N ILE A 13 5.53 -23.89 28.72
CA ILE A 13 4.98 -23.15 27.57
C ILE A 13 5.94 -23.22 26.37
N ARG A 14 7.26 -23.21 26.62
CA ARG A 14 8.28 -23.36 25.57
C ARG A 14 8.37 -24.79 25.04
N ALA A 15 8.27 -25.80 25.92
CA ALA A 15 8.32 -27.22 25.56
C ALA A 15 7.08 -27.67 24.76
N ASN A 16 5.93 -27.04 24.97
CA ASN A 16 4.75 -27.25 24.12
C ASN A 16 4.83 -26.57 22.74
N ARG A 17 5.90 -25.82 22.46
CA ARG A 17 6.12 -25.11 21.19
C ARG A 17 6.98 -25.90 20.20
N THR A 18 7.10 -27.22 20.38
CA THR A 18 8.08 -28.09 19.66
C THR A 18 7.54 -28.68 18.35
N ALA A 19 6.56 -28.05 17.71
CA ALA A 19 6.31 -28.28 16.30
C ALA A 19 7.03 -27.17 15.52
N PRO A 20 7.93 -27.49 14.56
CA PRO A 20 8.41 -26.50 13.60
C PRO A 20 7.19 -25.79 13.02
N LEU A 21 7.18 -24.45 13.05
CA LEU A 21 6.16 -23.67 12.36
C LEU A 21 6.14 -24.18 10.90
N PRO A 22 4.97 -24.61 10.38
CA PRO A 22 4.86 -24.97 8.98
C PRO A 22 5.44 -23.83 8.14
N ALA A 23 6.35 -24.14 7.22
CA ALA A 23 6.91 -23.14 6.33
C ALA A 23 5.78 -22.50 5.52
N GLY A 24 5.77 -21.16 5.43
CA GLY A 24 4.80 -20.38 4.67
C GLY A 24 4.31 -19.17 5.46
N GLU A 25 3.62 -18.27 4.77
CA GLU A 25 3.21 -16.98 5.29
C GLU A 25 2.02 -17.08 6.25
N CYS A 26 1.92 -16.11 7.16
CA CYS A 26 0.78 -15.95 8.07
C CYS A 26 0.16 -14.58 7.89
N CYS A 27 -1.15 -14.48 8.04
CA CYS A 27 -1.85 -13.21 8.10
C CYS A 27 -1.35 -12.38 9.28
N GLU A 28 -0.94 -11.14 9.02
CA GLU A 28 -0.39 -10.23 10.05
C GLU A 28 -1.46 -9.69 11.02
N MET A 29 -2.75 -9.96 10.78
CA MET A 29 -3.85 -9.53 11.64
C MET A 29 -4.39 -10.65 12.54
N CYS A 30 -4.71 -11.82 11.97
CA CYS A 30 -5.33 -12.93 12.71
C CYS A 30 -4.43 -14.17 12.87
N ALA A 31 -3.21 -14.15 12.31
CA ALA A 31 -2.26 -15.27 12.28
C ALA A 31 -2.75 -16.53 11.54
N GLU A 32 -3.85 -16.44 10.78
CA GLU A 32 -4.29 -17.51 9.87
C GLU A 32 -3.22 -17.78 8.82
N ARG A 33 -3.03 -19.06 8.45
CA ARG A 33 -2.12 -19.45 7.37
C ARG A 33 -2.63 -18.93 6.03
N ILE A 34 -1.75 -18.33 5.24
CA ILE A 34 -2.08 -17.82 3.90
C ILE A 34 -1.24 -18.54 2.85
N ALA A 35 -1.75 -18.55 1.61
CA ALA A 35 -1.04 -19.11 0.46
C ALA A 35 0.02 -18.13 -0.05
N ASP A 36 0.92 -18.60 -0.91
CA ASP A 36 1.93 -17.76 -1.57
C ASP A 36 1.26 -16.59 -2.31
N GLU A 37 0.16 -16.86 -3.02
CA GLU A 37 -0.76 -15.83 -3.52
C GLU A 37 -1.76 -15.44 -2.43
N HIS A 38 -1.71 -14.18 -1.99
CA HIS A 38 -2.59 -13.66 -0.96
C HIS A 38 -2.88 -12.17 -1.17
N GLN A 39 -3.82 -11.67 -0.39
CA GLN A 39 -4.30 -10.30 -0.47
C GLN A 39 -3.56 -9.39 0.51
N HIS A 40 -3.61 -8.09 0.25
CA HIS A 40 -2.91 -7.10 1.06
C HIS A 40 -3.84 -6.00 1.53
N VAL A 41 -3.49 -5.43 2.67
CA VAL A 41 -4.02 -4.15 3.13
C VAL A 41 -2.86 -3.21 3.40
N VAL A 42 -3.07 -1.91 3.20
CA VAL A 42 -2.12 -0.89 3.60
C VAL A 42 -2.58 -0.26 4.91
N ASN A 43 -1.69 -0.19 5.90
CA ASN A 43 -1.80 0.72 7.03
C ASN A 43 -1.43 2.12 6.54
N VAL A 44 -2.43 2.97 6.28
CA VAL A 44 -2.23 4.25 5.61
C VAL A 44 -1.35 5.18 6.46
N GLU A 45 -1.63 5.23 7.77
CA GLU A 45 -0.88 6.05 8.72
C GLU A 45 0.56 5.54 8.89
N GLY A 46 0.73 4.22 9.05
CA GLY A 46 2.05 3.59 9.23
C GLY A 46 2.85 3.40 7.94
N ARG A 47 2.26 3.69 6.77
CA ARG A 47 2.82 3.46 5.43
C ARG A 47 3.39 2.05 5.27
N GLN A 48 2.62 1.05 5.71
CA GLN A 48 3.06 -0.35 5.73
C GLN A 48 2.06 -1.22 4.97
N LEU A 49 2.56 -2.00 4.02
CA LEU A 49 1.80 -3.07 3.38
C LEU A 49 1.79 -4.31 4.28
N MET A 50 0.64 -4.94 4.43
CA MET A 50 0.46 -6.10 5.30
C MET A 50 -0.18 -7.26 4.54
N CYS A 51 0.40 -8.45 4.67
CA CYS A 51 -0.13 -9.70 4.14
C CYS A 51 -1.34 -10.15 4.97
N VAL A 52 -2.50 -10.36 4.34
CA VAL A 52 -3.73 -10.71 5.05
C VAL A 52 -4.49 -11.88 4.42
N CYS A 53 -5.18 -12.65 5.26
CA CYS A 53 -6.12 -13.65 4.78
C CYS A 53 -7.34 -12.99 4.14
N ARG A 54 -8.11 -13.77 3.36
CA ARG A 54 -9.32 -13.26 2.70
C ARG A 54 -10.35 -12.69 3.68
N GLY A 55 -10.51 -13.30 4.85
CA GLY A 55 -11.44 -12.81 5.87
C GLY A 55 -11.06 -11.41 6.36
N CYS A 56 -9.79 -11.19 6.69
CA CYS A 56 -9.29 -9.89 7.10
C CYS A 56 -9.33 -8.85 5.96
N TYR A 57 -9.03 -9.24 4.72
CA TYR A 57 -9.12 -8.36 3.56
C TYR A 57 -10.52 -7.76 3.37
N LEU A 58 -11.57 -8.60 3.47
CA LEU A 58 -12.97 -8.19 3.25
C LEU A 58 -13.48 -7.15 4.26
N LEU A 59 -12.79 -6.97 5.39
CA LEU A 59 -13.14 -5.94 6.37
C LEU A 59 -12.77 -4.52 5.90
N PHE A 60 -11.91 -4.39 4.89
CA PHE A 60 -11.30 -3.11 4.47
C PHE A 60 -11.54 -2.77 3.00
N THR A 61 -12.50 -3.44 2.34
CA THR A 61 -12.79 -3.24 0.91
C THR A 61 -13.65 -2.01 0.61
N ASP A 62 -14.29 -1.42 1.62
CA ASP A 62 -15.01 -0.16 1.44
C ASP A 62 -14.02 1.01 1.31
N GLN A 63 -13.88 1.50 0.07
CA GLN A 63 -12.95 2.58 -0.28
C GLN A 63 -13.36 3.93 0.31
N HIS A 64 -14.62 4.11 0.69
CA HIS A 64 -15.15 5.37 1.22
C HIS A 64 -15.14 5.43 2.75
N ALA A 65 -14.88 4.31 3.42
CA ALA A 65 -14.78 4.28 4.87
C ALA A 65 -13.47 4.94 5.36
N ALA A 66 -13.58 5.77 6.40
CA ALA A 66 -12.43 6.38 7.07
C ALA A 66 -11.76 5.37 8.01
N LEU A 67 -11.00 4.44 7.45
CA LEU A 67 -10.33 3.36 8.17
C LEU A 67 -8.81 3.55 8.15
N ARG A 68 -8.15 3.08 9.22
CA ARG A 68 -6.68 3.04 9.31
C ARG A 68 -6.06 2.10 8.27
N TYR A 69 -6.78 1.04 7.92
CA TYR A 69 -6.36 0.04 6.94
C TYR A 69 -7.27 0.11 5.72
N ARG A 70 -6.69 0.00 4.53
CA ARG A 70 -7.41 -0.06 3.25
C ARG A 70 -6.98 -1.29 2.48
N ALA A 71 -7.94 -2.00 1.87
CA ALA A 71 -7.67 -3.12 0.98
C ALA A 71 -6.94 -2.64 -0.28
N VAL A 72 -5.86 -3.33 -0.64
CA VAL A 72 -5.13 -3.04 -1.89
C VAL A 72 -5.83 -3.79 -3.03
N PRO A 73 -6.31 -3.09 -4.08
CA PRO A 73 -6.91 -3.73 -5.24
C PRO A 73 -5.87 -4.54 -6.05
N ASP A 74 -6.33 -5.54 -6.80
CA ASP A 74 -5.53 -6.36 -7.71
C ASP A 74 -5.72 -5.97 -9.19
N ARG A 75 -6.32 -4.81 -9.45
CA ARG A 75 -6.63 -4.33 -10.80
C ARG A 75 -5.51 -3.49 -11.40
N TYR A 76 -5.38 -3.57 -12.72
CA TYR A 76 -4.47 -2.74 -13.50
C TYR A 76 -5.22 -2.12 -14.67
N LEU A 77 -5.11 -0.81 -14.84
CA LEU A 77 -5.75 -0.06 -15.92
C LEU A 77 -4.68 0.56 -16.82
N ALA A 78 -4.94 0.55 -18.13
CA ALA A 78 -4.13 1.25 -19.11
C ALA A 78 -4.92 2.43 -19.68
N PHE A 79 -4.29 3.58 -19.75
CA PHE A 79 -4.85 4.80 -20.33
C PHE A 79 -4.15 5.08 -21.67
N PRO A 80 -4.53 4.40 -22.77
CA PRO A 80 -4.06 4.80 -24.09
C PRO A 80 -4.51 6.25 -24.35
N ASP A 81 -3.66 6.99 -25.07
CA ASP A 81 -3.87 8.39 -25.41
C ASP A 81 -4.12 9.28 -24.16
N PHE A 82 -3.44 8.96 -23.05
CA PHE A 82 -3.47 9.77 -21.85
C PHE A 82 -3.05 11.20 -22.16
N ALA A 83 -3.76 12.19 -21.63
CA ALA A 83 -3.55 13.61 -21.98
C ALA A 83 -2.26 14.22 -21.37
N LEU A 84 -1.17 13.47 -21.34
CA LEU A 84 0.14 13.89 -20.86
C LEU A 84 1.11 13.94 -22.04
N ASP A 85 1.16 15.10 -22.69
CA ASP A 85 2.15 15.35 -23.73
C ASP A 85 3.53 15.68 -23.14
N ARG A 86 4.54 15.78 -24.01
CA ARG A 86 5.92 16.11 -23.61
C ARG A 86 6.00 17.41 -22.81
N ARG A 87 5.23 18.42 -23.19
CA ARG A 87 5.27 19.74 -22.55
C ARG A 87 4.71 19.67 -21.12
N ARG A 88 3.61 18.96 -20.92
CA ARG A 88 3.02 18.71 -19.59
C ARG A 88 3.93 17.86 -18.72
N TRP A 89 4.59 16.86 -19.30
CA TRP A 89 5.60 16.06 -18.60
C TRP A 89 6.78 16.92 -18.12
N GLU A 90 7.35 17.74 -18.99
CA GLU A 90 8.45 18.64 -18.64
C GLU A 90 8.03 19.65 -17.57
N ALA A 91 6.79 20.13 -17.59
CA ALA A 91 6.27 21.03 -16.57
C ALA A 91 6.17 20.42 -15.16
N LEU A 92 6.16 19.08 -15.04
CA LEU A 92 6.24 18.38 -13.75
C LEU A 92 7.66 18.35 -13.18
N GLN A 93 8.66 18.70 -13.99
CA GLN A 93 10.07 18.82 -13.58
C GLN A 93 10.63 17.54 -12.93
N ILE A 94 10.13 16.38 -13.36
CA ILE A 94 10.58 15.08 -12.87
C ILE A 94 11.93 14.75 -13.53
N PRO A 95 13.00 14.50 -12.73
CA PRO A 95 14.36 14.39 -13.26
C PRO A 95 14.64 13.08 -14.01
N VAL A 96 13.69 12.14 -14.00
CA VAL A 96 13.80 10.81 -14.59
C VAL A 96 12.58 10.53 -15.46
N GLY A 97 12.69 9.58 -16.39
CA GLY A 97 11.62 9.23 -17.32
C GLY A 97 10.49 8.39 -16.71
N VAL A 98 10.34 8.31 -15.39
CA VAL A 98 9.30 7.51 -14.74
C VAL A 98 8.85 8.14 -13.43
N ALA A 99 7.54 8.18 -13.21
CA ALA A 99 6.96 8.65 -11.96
C ALA A 99 5.60 7.99 -11.72
N PHE A 100 5.18 7.98 -10.46
CA PHE A 100 3.84 7.59 -10.10
C PHE A 100 3.14 8.66 -9.26
N PHE A 101 1.83 8.76 -9.42
CA PHE A 101 0.99 9.77 -8.80
C PHE A 101 -0.18 9.08 -8.10
N PHE A 102 -0.47 9.46 -6.86
CA PHE A 102 -1.65 8.95 -6.16
C PHE A 102 -2.24 10.02 -5.25
N ARG A 103 -3.52 9.89 -4.92
CA ARG A 103 -4.20 10.74 -3.94
C ARG A 103 -3.83 10.26 -2.55
N ASN A 104 -3.14 11.10 -1.78
CA ASN A 104 -2.89 10.86 -0.37
C ASN A 104 -4.05 11.46 0.43
N SER A 105 -4.86 10.61 1.07
CA SER A 105 -6.06 11.06 1.78
C SER A 105 -5.72 11.81 3.07
N HIS A 106 -4.59 11.52 3.72
CA HIS A 106 -4.14 12.26 4.91
C HIS A 106 -3.69 13.69 4.60
N LEU A 107 -3.03 13.89 3.45
CA LEU A 107 -2.56 15.20 3.01
C LEU A 107 -3.60 15.96 2.16
N ASP A 108 -4.71 15.29 1.85
CA ASP A 108 -5.79 15.75 0.97
C ASP A 108 -5.27 16.34 -0.36
N ARG A 109 -4.24 15.72 -0.94
CA ARG A 109 -3.65 16.13 -2.21
C ARG A 109 -3.09 14.97 -2.99
N THR A 110 -2.93 15.18 -4.30
CA THR A 110 -2.10 14.28 -5.10
C THR A 110 -0.64 14.52 -4.77
N VAL A 111 0.10 13.42 -4.63
CA VAL A 111 1.56 13.42 -4.45
C VAL A 111 2.18 12.67 -5.61
N ALA A 112 3.39 13.08 -5.99
CA ALA A 112 4.16 12.48 -7.06
C ALA A 112 5.44 11.88 -6.49
N PHE A 113 5.80 10.70 -6.97
CA PHE A 113 7.01 10.01 -6.56
C PHE A 113 7.77 9.51 -7.78
N TYR A 114 9.09 9.49 -7.68
CA TYR A 114 9.96 8.89 -8.68
C TYR A 114 11.04 8.02 -8.01
N PRO A 115 11.62 7.05 -8.73
CA PRO A 115 12.68 6.22 -8.17
C PRO A 115 13.91 7.05 -7.80
N GLY A 116 14.40 6.86 -6.57
CA GLY A 116 15.64 7.42 -6.06
C GLY A 116 16.51 6.36 -5.39
N PRO A 117 17.72 6.71 -4.93
CA PRO A 117 18.68 5.75 -4.37
C PRO A 117 18.18 4.99 -3.12
N ALA A 118 17.28 5.61 -2.35
CA ALA A 118 16.70 5.04 -1.13
C ALA A 118 15.27 4.48 -1.34
N GLY A 119 14.83 4.34 -2.60
CA GLY A 119 13.46 3.95 -2.93
C GLY A 119 12.67 5.12 -3.53
N ALA A 120 11.35 5.12 -3.33
CA ALA A 120 10.49 6.16 -3.87
C ALA A 120 10.77 7.52 -3.20
N THR A 121 11.18 8.50 -4.00
CA THR A 121 11.41 9.87 -3.57
C THR A 121 10.20 10.72 -3.91
N GLU A 122 9.64 11.43 -2.93
CA GLU A 122 8.56 12.40 -3.16
C GLU A 122 9.08 13.59 -3.97
N SER A 123 8.33 14.03 -4.98
CA SER A 123 8.59 15.28 -5.67
C SER A 123 8.15 16.44 -4.79
N GLU A 124 9.08 17.34 -4.45
CA GLU A 124 8.80 18.55 -3.68
C GLU A 124 8.26 19.70 -4.55
N LEU A 125 8.19 19.51 -5.87
CA LEU A 125 7.79 20.54 -6.82
C LEU A 125 6.27 20.65 -6.91
N ASP A 126 5.80 21.89 -7.08
CA ASP A 126 4.38 22.19 -7.15
C ASP A 126 3.70 21.45 -8.31
N LEU A 127 2.70 20.66 -7.96
CA LEU A 127 1.88 19.91 -8.90
C LEU A 127 0.73 20.77 -9.44
N GLY A 128 0.86 22.09 -9.54
CA GLY A 128 -0.13 22.94 -10.21
C GLY A 128 -0.50 22.41 -11.61
N SER A 129 0.51 21.92 -12.34
CA SER A 129 0.37 21.23 -13.64
C SER A 129 -0.47 19.94 -13.59
N TRP A 130 -0.58 19.29 -12.42
CA TRP A 130 -1.43 18.10 -12.23
C TRP A 130 -2.92 18.46 -12.29
N ASN A 131 -3.33 19.63 -11.80
CA ASN A 131 -4.72 20.05 -11.90
C ASN A 131 -5.14 20.27 -13.35
N ASP A 132 -4.24 20.81 -14.19
CA ASP A 132 -4.47 20.95 -15.63
C ASP A 132 -4.59 19.59 -16.33
N LEU A 133 -3.76 18.62 -15.94
CA LEU A 133 -3.83 17.25 -16.43
C LEU A 133 -5.15 16.58 -16.02
N ARG A 134 -5.55 16.72 -14.75
CA ARG A 134 -6.81 16.19 -14.22
C ARG A 134 -8.02 16.78 -14.95
N ALA A 135 -7.99 18.08 -15.26
CA ALA A 135 -9.03 18.73 -16.04
C ALA A 135 -9.08 18.23 -17.50
N ALA A 136 -7.93 17.92 -18.08
CA ALA A 136 -7.83 17.40 -19.44
C ALA A 136 -8.18 15.91 -19.56
N ASP A 137 -7.96 15.13 -18.50
CA ASP A 137 -8.24 13.69 -18.46
C ASP A 137 -8.81 13.26 -17.11
N PRO A 138 -10.14 13.36 -16.92
CA PRO A 138 -10.80 13.02 -15.66
C PRO A 138 -10.67 11.55 -15.26
N ARG A 139 -10.17 10.68 -16.16
CA ARG A 139 -10.00 9.26 -15.86
C ARG A 139 -8.99 9.00 -14.73
N VAL A 140 -8.12 9.97 -14.43
CA VAL A 140 -7.21 9.91 -13.27
C VAL A 140 -7.93 9.85 -11.92
N ASP A 141 -9.20 10.25 -11.85
CA ASP A 141 -10.00 10.27 -10.63
C ASP A 141 -10.66 8.92 -10.31
N ILE A 142 -10.48 7.91 -11.16
CA ILE A 142 -11.00 6.55 -10.94
C ILE A 142 -10.17 5.78 -9.89
N LEU A 143 -8.95 6.25 -9.62
CA LEU A 143 -8.01 5.63 -8.70
C LEU A 143 -8.51 5.75 -7.26
N ALA A 144 -8.46 4.64 -6.53
CA ALA A 144 -8.74 4.61 -5.10
C ALA A 144 -7.60 5.28 -4.31
N ASP A 145 -7.97 6.24 -3.47
CA ASP A 145 -7.07 6.96 -2.57
C ASP A 145 -6.16 6.00 -1.79
N ASP A 146 -4.89 6.39 -1.63
CA ASP A 146 -3.83 5.68 -0.92
C ASP A 146 -3.43 4.29 -1.46
N THR A 147 -4.26 3.62 -2.24
CA THR A 147 -4.05 2.22 -2.67
C THR A 147 -3.77 2.04 -4.15
N GLU A 148 -4.11 3.04 -4.97
CA GLU A 148 -3.86 2.99 -6.41
C GLU A 148 -3.08 4.22 -6.88
N ALA A 149 -2.19 4.01 -7.84
CA ALA A 149 -1.34 5.05 -8.40
C ALA A 149 -1.38 5.03 -9.93
N LEU A 150 -1.36 6.22 -10.54
CA LEU A 150 -1.07 6.40 -11.95
C LEU A 150 0.44 6.31 -12.16
N LEU A 151 0.89 5.29 -12.89
CA LEU A 151 2.28 5.18 -13.32
C LEU A 151 2.46 5.79 -14.72
N VAL A 152 3.46 6.65 -14.87
CA VAL A 152 3.86 7.26 -16.14
C VAL A 152 5.31 6.92 -16.43
N ARG A 153 5.63 6.56 -17.68
CA ARG A 153 6.97 6.24 -18.17
C ARG A 153 7.22 6.75 -19.59
#